data_AF-A0A6N6Q090-F1
#
_entry.id   AF-A0A6N6Q090-F1
#
_cell.length_a   1.000
_cell.length_b   1.000
_cell.length_c   1.000
_cell.angle_alpha   90.00
_cell.angle_beta   90.00
_cell.angle_gamma   90.00
#
_symmetry.space_group_name_H-M   'P 1'
#
loop_
_entity.id
_entity.type
_entity.pdbx_description
1 polymer ?
#
loop_
_entity_poly.entity_id
_entity_poly.type
_entity_poly.pdbx_seq_one_letter_code
_entity_poly.pdbx_strand_id
1 'polypeptide(L)'
;MNIKFWDKSEFLHFVTYIMDKDETDKILSGKKLNWIGSAYPRACFHLGFLKVAAKEYGEALAFLDRGVALEPSNPNFKFEKAVALTHMRRFDEALRLYDSVTKVGLHVSPVNVARALRGRGWVLVEMSQLDRAEAIFKESLKHESGNKAAINELAYIAHLRSGGRSTSAELIVGAPNSAGKCPSCGLDITGESHIEERNGKSVLICKTCQMTDFKLKKWWEVWK
;
A
#
# COMPACT_ATOMS: atom_id res chain seq x y z
N MET A 1 -9.57 -22.17 24.09
CA MET A 1 -9.12 -21.05 23.23
C MET A 1 -7.61 -21.17 23.07
N ASN A 2 -7.12 -21.38 21.84
CA ASN A 2 -5.68 -21.58 21.58
C ASN A 2 -5.00 -20.22 21.45
N ILE A 3 -4.02 -19.93 22.30
CA ILE A 3 -3.19 -18.74 22.16
C ILE A 3 -1.89 -19.15 21.48
N LYS A 4 -1.58 -18.53 20.34
CA LYS A 4 -0.39 -18.81 19.53
C LYS A 4 0.65 -17.74 19.85
N PHE A 5 1.83 -18.14 20.29
CA PHE A 5 2.97 -17.26 20.53
C PHE A 5 4.19 -17.75 19.75
N TRP A 6 4.97 -16.81 19.24
CA TRP A 6 6.06 -17.06 18.28
C TRP A 6 7.40 -17.33 18.96
N ASP A 7 7.62 -16.77 20.15
CA ASP A 7 8.82 -17.03 20.94
C ASP A 7 8.49 -17.09 22.44
N LYS A 8 8.91 -18.18 23.08
CA LYS A 8 8.66 -18.41 24.51
C LYS A 8 9.42 -17.41 25.37
N SER A 9 10.59 -16.97 24.94
CA SER A 9 11.45 -16.06 25.70
C SER A 9 10.86 -14.65 25.70
N GLU A 10 10.46 -14.10 24.56
CA GLU A 10 9.81 -12.78 24.45
C GLU A 10 8.46 -12.76 25.19
N PHE A 11 7.64 -13.80 25.05
CA PHE A 11 6.37 -13.89 25.78
C PHE A 11 6.61 -13.89 27.29
N LEU A 12 7.54 -14.74 27.78
CA LEU A 12 7.88 -14.77 29.19
C LEU A 12 8.44 -13.43 29.65
N HIS A 13 9.29 -12.77 28.86
CA HIS A 13 9.86 -11.48 29.20
C HIS A 13 8.77 -10.38 29.31
N PHE A 14 7.86 -10.28 28.34
CA PHE A 14 6.72 -9.36 28.37
C PHE A 14 5.84 -9.57 29.61
N VAL A 15 5.52 -10.84 29.88
CA VAL A 15 4.69 -11.24 31.02
C VAL A 15 5.39 -10.93 32.35
N THR A 16 6.68 -11.26 32.49
CA THR A 16 7.45 -10.97 33.72
C THR A 16 7.74 -9.50 33.94
N TYR A 17 7.79 -8.69 32.87
CA TYR A 17 8.14 -7.27 32.95
C TYR A 17 6.93 -6.37 33.20
N ILE A 18 5.74 -6.77 32.74
CA ILE A 18 4.53 -5.92 32.76
C ILE A 18 3.43 -6.47 33.68
N MET A 19 3.35 -7.78 33.91
CA MET A 19 2.24 -8.39 34.64
C MET A 19 2.72 -9.02 35.95
N ASP A 20 1.91 -8.91 36.99
CA ASP A 20 2.13 -9.70 38.20
C ASP A 20 1.92 -11.19 37.88
N LYS A 21 2.67 -12.04 38.57
CA LYS A 21 2.69 -13.49 38.35
C LYS A 21 1.30 -14.11 38.50
N ASP A 22 0.49 -13.59 39.42
CA ASP A 22 -0.87 -14.08 39.67
C ASP A 22 -1.86 -13.74 38.53
N GLU A 23 -1.68 -12.59 37.86
CA GLU A 23 -2.48 -12.24 36.67
C GLU A 23 -2.11 -13.09 35.47
N THR A 24 -0.82 -13.38 35.33
CA THR A 24 -0.27 -14.26 34.31
C THR A 24 -0.88 -15.66 34.41
N ASP A 25 -0.84 -16.24 35.60
CA ASP A 25 -1.35 -17.59 35.85
C ASP A 25 -2.87 -17.66 35.61
N LYS A 26 -3.61 -16.59 35.94
CA LYS A 26 -5.04 -16.46 35.58
C LYS A 26 -5.28 -16.46 34.07
N ILE A 27 -4.49 -15.71 33.30
CA ILE A 27 -4.66 -15.61 31.83
C ILE A 27 -4.33 -16.94 31.16
N LEU A 28 -3.32 -17.64 31.67
CA LEU A 28 -2.82 -18.90 31.11
C LEU A 28 -3.61 -20.14 31.58
N SER A 29 -4.28 -20.06 32.73
CA SER A 29 -5.04 -21.17 33.30
C SER A 29 -6.10 -21.71 32.32
N GLY A 30 -6.02 -23.02 32.05
CA GLY A 30 -6.93 -23.72 31.15
C GLY A 30 -6.75 -23.42 29.65
N LYS A 31 -5.73 -22.64 29.25
CA LYS A 31 -5.47 -22.33 27.84
C LYS A 31 -4.29 -23.14 27.31
N LYS A 32 -4.49 -23.78 26.15
CA LYS A 32 -3.41 -24.47 25.44
C LYS A 32 -2.58 -23.45 24.67
N LEU A 33 -1.33 -23.26 25.10
CA LEU A 33 -0.31 -22.48 24.39
C LEU A 33 0.30 -23.35 23.29
N ASN A 34 0.24 -22.86 22.05
CA ASN A 34 0.90 -23.52 20.92
C ASN A 34 2.09 -22.67 20.48
N TRP A 35 3.29 -23.22 20.70
CA TRP A 35 4.57 -22.63 20.28
C TRP A 35 4.87 -23.02 18.84
N ILE A 36 5.02 -22.05 17.95
CA ILE A 36 5.30 -22.32 16.53
C ILE A 36 6.76 -21.96 16.25
N GLY A 37 7.67 -22.92 16.43
CA GLY A 37 9.14 -22.74 16.38
C GLY A 37 9.75 -22.29 15.03
N SER A 38 8.93 -22.03 14.01
CA SER A 38 9.36 -21.46 12.73
C SER A 38 8.31 -20.49 12.14
N ALA A 39 7.40 -19.98 12.98
CA ALA A 39 6.60 -18.84 12.60
C ALA A 39 7.50 -17.62 12.72
N TYR A 40 7.94 -17.09 11.59
CA TYR A 40 8.52 -15.76 11.53
C TYR A 40 7.47 -14.81 10.93
N PRO A 41 6.43 -14.38 11.70
CA PRO A 41 5.57 -13.30 11.27
C PRO A 41 6.41 -12.12 10.77
N ARG A 42 7.47 -11.78 11.50
CA ARG A 42 8.41 -10.74 11.09
C ARG A 42 9.04 -10.99 9.71
N ALA A 43 9.44 -12.22 9.38
CA ALA A 43 9.95 -12.53 8.03
C ALA A 43 8.83 -12.47 6.97
N CYS A 44 7.63 -12.97 7.27
CA CYS A 44 6.47 -12.84 6.38
C CYS A 44 6.15 -11.35 6.12
N PHE A 45 6.27 -10.52 7.15
CA PHE A 45 6.05 -9.08 7.04
C PHE A 45 7.12 -8.43 6.17
N HIS A 46 8.40 -8.69 6.44
CA HIS A 46 9.49 -8.12 5.64
C HIS A 46 9.45 -8.57 4.18
N LEU A 47 9.21 -9.86 3.91
CA LEU A 47 9.06 -10.35 2.55
C LEU A 47 7.83 -9.73 1.86
N GLY A 48 6.68 -9.70 2.54
CA GLY A 48 5.48 -9.04 2.04
C GLY A 48 5.73 -7.56 1.70
N PHE A 49 6.30 -6.81 2.63
CA PHE A 49 6.66 -5.40 2.46
C PHE A 49 7.63 -5.17 1.29
N LEU A 50 8.70 -5.97 1.20
CA LEU A 50 9.67 -5.87 0.10
C LEU A 50 9.03 -6.17 -1.25
N LYS A 51 8.13 -7.15 -1.32
CA LYS A 51 7.36 -7.48 -2.53
C LYS A 51 6.37 -6.38 -2.90
N VAL A 52 5.73 -5.72 -1.94
CA VAL A 52 4.92 -4.50 -2.18
C VAL A 52 5.79 -3.39 -2.78
N ALA A 53 6.95 -3.13 -2.18
CA ALA A 53 7.90 -2.12 -2.68
C ALA A 53 8.42 -2.44 -4.09
N ALA A 54 8.62 -3.72 -4.39
CA ALA A 54 8.98 -4.21 -5.73
C ALA A 54 7.80 -4.23 -6.72
N LYS A 55 6.59 -3.83 -6.30
CA LYS A 55 5.34 -3.88 -7.09
C LYS A 55 4.91 -5.30 -7.50
N GLU A 56 5.44 -6.31 -6.82
CA GLU A 56 5.12 -7.74 -7.01
C GLU A 56 3.93 -8.12 -6.13
N TYR A 57 2.78 -7.48 -6.37
CA TYR A 57 1.65 -7.51 -5.44
C TYR A 57 1.06 -8.91 -5.22
N GLY A 58 1.04 -9.77 -6.24
CA GLY A 58 0.53 -11.15 -6.11
C GLY A 58 1.36 -11.98 -5.12
N GLU A 59 2.69 -11.89 -5.21
CA GLU A 59 3.60 -12.56 -4.26
C GLU A 59 3.55 -11.92 -2.88
N ALA A 60 3.42 -10.59 -2.81
CA ALA A 60 3.23 -9.89 -1.55
C ALA A 60 2.02 -10.43 -0.79
N LEU A 61 0.89 -10.64 -1.47
CA LEU A 61 -0.33 -11.19 -0.86
C LEU A 61 -0.09 -12.57 -0.23
N ALA A 62 0.68 -13.46 -0.87
CA ALA A 62 0.96 -14.79 -0.32
C ALA A 62 1.69 -14.72 1.05
N PHE A 63 2.70 -13.85 1.16
CA PHE A 63 3.42 -13.66 2.43
C PHE A 63 2.57 -12.94 3.47
N LEU A 64 1.80 -11.93 3.05
CA LEU A 64 0.94 -11.16 3.95
C LEU A 64 -0.24 -12.00 4.47
N ASP A 65 -0.81 -12.89 3.66
CA ASP A 65 -1.86 -13.83 4.07
C ASP A 65 -1.35 -14.82 5.13
N ARG A 66 -0.15 -15.35 4.93
CA ARG A 66 0.52 -16.17 5.94
C ARG A 66 0.76 -15.36 7.22
N GLY A 67 1.19 -14.12 7.10
CA GLY A 67 1.37 -13.19 8.22
C GLY A 67 0.08 -12.93 9.01
N VAL A 68 -1.03 -12.62 8.34
CA VAL A 68 -2.36 -12.44 8.95
C VAL A 68 -2.83 -13.72 9.65
N ALA A 69 -2.57 -14.90 9.08
CA ALA A 69 -2.94 -16.18 9.69
C ALA A 69 -2.13 -16.48 10.97
N LEU A 70 -0.89 -15.98 11.04
CA LEU A 70 -0.03 -16.12 12.22
C LEU A 70 -0.34 -15.07 13.30
N GLU A 71 -0.51 -13.81 12.91
CA GLU A 71 -0.81 -12.69 13.81
C GLU A 71 -2.05 -11.91 13.35
N PRO A 72 -3.26 -12.45 13.58
CA PRO A 72 -4.50 -11.82 13.13
C PRO A 72 -4.79 -10.47 13.80
N SER A 73 -4.16 -10.21 14.95
CA SER A 73 -4.25 -8.96 15.71
C SER A 73 -3.21 -7.91 15.30
N ASN A 74 -2.21 -8.24 14.48
CA ASN A 74 -1.17 -7.29 14.10
C ASN A 74 -1.67 -6.38 12.95
N PRO A 75 -1.80 -5.06 13.16
CA PRO A 75 -2.34 -4.14 12.17
C PRO A 75 -1.41 -3.95 10.95
N ASN A 76 -0.12 -4.23 11.08
CA ASN A 76 0.85 -4.03 10.00
C ASN A 76 0.58 -4.96 8.82
N PHE A 77 0.27 -6.23 9.05
CA PHE A 77 -0.05 -7.16 7.94
C PHE A 77 -1.30 -6.74 7.18
N LYS A 78 -2.35 -6.35 7.90
CA LYS A 78 -3.60 -5.90 7.29
C LYS A 78 -3.39 -4.62 6.47
N PHE A 79 -2.58 -3.71 6.99
CA PHE A 79 -2.20 -2.48 6.30
C PHE A 79 -1.45 -2.76 5.00
N GLU A 80 -0.34 -3.51 5.04
CA GLU A 80 0.44 -3.82 3.83
C GLU A 80 -0.37 -4.64 2.82
N LYS A 81 -1.24 -5.55 3.29
CA LYS A 81 -2.14 -6.30 2.42
C LYS A 81 -3.13 -5.37 1.72
N ALA A 82 -3.68 -4.40 2.43
CA ALA A 82 -4.57 -3.41 1.86
C ALA A 82 -3.86 -2.49 0.84
N VAL A 83 -2.59 -2.14 1.08
CA VAL A 83 -1.76 -1.40 0.12
C VAL A 83 -1.59 -2.22 -1.17
N ALA A 84 -1.18 -3.48 -1.08
CA ALA A 84 -1.05 -4.37 -2.23
C ALA A 84 -2.36 -4.49 -3.02
N LEU A 85 -3.49 -4.69 -2.33
CA LEU A 85 -4.81 -4.78 -2.95
C LEU A 85 -5.23 -3.48 -3.63
N THR A 86 -4.89 -2.32 -3.05
CA THR A 86 -5.22 -1.03 -3.64
C THR A 86 -4.49 -0.84 -4.97
N HIS A 87 -3.19 -1.16 -5.03
CA HIS A 87 -2.44 -1.12 -6.28
C HIS A 87 -2.94 -2.12 -7.32
N MET A 88 -3.51 -3.25 -6.89
CA MET A 88 -4.20 -4.19 -7.77
C MET A 88 -5.64 -3.76 -8.15
N ARG A 89 -6.07 -2.56 -7.77
CA ARG A 89 -7.44 -2.04 -7.94
C ARG A 89 -8.55 -2.90 -7.31
N ARG A 90 -8.21 -3.73 -6.33
CA ARG A 90 -9.16 -4.53 -5.53
C ARG A 90 -9.67 -3.70 -4.34
N PHE A 91 -10.32 -2.58 -4.67
CA PHE A 91 -10.64 -1.53 -3.71
C PHE A 91 -11.56 -1.98 -2.58
N ASP A 92 -12.58 -2.79 -2.85
CA ASP A 92 -13.50 -3.27 -1.82
C ASP A 92 -12.80 -4.13 -0.75
N GLU A 93 -11.83 -4.95 -1.17
CA GLU A 93 -11.03 -5.77 -0.26
C GLU A 93 -10.04 -4.93 0.56
N ALA A 94 -9.41 -3.93 -0.08
CA ALA A 94 -8.53 -2.99 0.60
C ALA A 94 -9.28 -2.19 1.68
N LEU A 95 -10.45 -1.64 1.34
CA LEU A 95 -11.29 -0.89 2.28
C LEU A 95 -11.68 -1.75 3.49
N ARG A 96 -12.11 -3.01 3.27
CA ARG A 96 -12.43 -3.94 4.37
C ARG A 96 -11.24 -4.18 5.30
N LEU A 97 -10.04 -4.29 4.75
CA LEU A 97 -8.83 -4.51 5.55
C LEU A 97 -8.44 -3.26 6.34
N TYR A 98 -8.48 -2.07 5.73
CA TYR A 98 -8.23 -0.83 6.47
C TYR A 98 -9.29 -0.60 7.56
N ASP A 99 -10.57 -0.85 7.27
CA ASP A 99 -11.66 -0.83 8.26
C ASP A 99 -11.43 -1.82 9.40
N SER A 100 -10.81 -2.97 9.08
CA SER A 100 -10.51 -3.96 10.11
C SER A 100 -9.41 -3.46 11.04
N VAL A 101 -8.41 -2.68 10.57
CA VAL A 101 -7.30 -2.14 11.39
C VAL A 101 -7.82 -1.27 12.53
N THR A 102 -8.84 -0.43 12.27
CA THR A 102 -9.44 0.44 13.30
C THR A 102 -10.23 -0.33 14.36
N LYS A 103 -10.50 -1.62 14.12
CA LYS A 103 -11.25 -2.51 15.01
C LYS A 103 -10.36 -3.50 15.78
N VAL A 104 -9.04 -3.53 15.53
CA VAL A 104 -8.15 -4.56 16.09
C VAL A 104 -7.60 -4.23 17.49
N GLY A 105 -8.45 -4.27 18.51
CA GLY A 105 -8.04 -4.50 19.92
C GLY A 105 -6.90 -3.65 20.54
N LEU A 106 -6.38 -4.13 21.67
CA LEU A 106 -5.50 -3.42 22.62
C LEU A 106 -4.12 -3.01 22.05
N HIS A 107 -3.71 -3.52 20.88
CA HIS A 107 -2.37 -3.31 20.29
C HIS A 107 -2.36 -2.32 19.11
N VAL A 108 -3.47 -1.63 18.85
CA VAL A 108 -3.56 -0.59 17.82
C VAL A 108 -3.27 0.77 18.45
N SER A 109 -2.09 1.31 18.15
CA SER A 109 -1.75 2.69 18.50
C SER A 109 -2.57 3.70 17.67
N PRO A 110 -2.74 4.94 18.15
CA PRO A 110 -3.35 6.02 17.36
C PRO A 110 -2.68 6.22 16.00
N VAL A 111 -1.36 6.01 15.91
CA VAL A 111 -0.60 6.07 14.64
C VAL A 111 -1.05 4.98 13.66
N ASN A 112 -1.32 3.76 14.13
CA ASN A 112 -1.85 2.70 13.28
C ASN A 112 -3.25 3.03 12.75
N VAL A 113 -4.12 3.61 13.60
CA VAL A 113 -5.45 4.07 13.19
C VAL A 113 -5.33 5.15 12.10
N ALA A 114 -4.54 6.18 12.37
CA ALA A 114 -4.29 7.27 11.45
C ALA A 114 -3.75 6.75 10.10
N ARG A 115 -2.78 5.83 10.13
CA ARG A 115 -2.20 5.23 8.92
C ARG A 115 -3.24 4.48 8.10
N ALA A 116 -4.11 3.69 8.73
CA ALA A 116 -5.20 3.00 8.05
C ALA A 116 -6.25 3.97 7.48
N LEU A 117 -6.59 5.03 8.21
CA LEU A 117 -7.49 6.08 7.72
C LEU A 117 -6.92 6.76 6.47
N ARG A 118 -5.62 7.10 6.45
CA ARG A 118 -4.99 7.64 5.24
C ARG A 118 -5.08 6.68 4.05
N GLY A 119 -4.84 5.39 4.27
CA GLY A 119 -4.99 4.36 3.24
C GLY A 119 -6.42 4.30 2.66
N ARG A 120 -7.45 4.37 3.51
CA ARG A 120 -8.85 4.47 3.08
C ARG A 120 -9.13 5.74 2.29
N GLY A 121 -8.64 6.88 2.78
CA GLY A 121 -8.77 8.16 2.10
C GLY A 121 -8.22 8.08 0.68
N TRP A 122 -7.03 7.49 0.52
CA TRP A 122 -6.41 7.31 -0.80
C TRP A 122 -7.25 6.42 -1.73
N VAL A 123 -7.75 5.27 -1.24
CA VAL A 123 -8.67 4.43 -2.03
C VAL A 123 -9.92 5.21 -2.46
N LEU A 124 -10.49 6.02 -1.57
CA LEU A 124 -11.69 6.82 -1.87
C LEU A 124 -11.42 7.90 -2.91
N VAL A 125 -10.22 8.50 -2.93
CA VAL A 125 -9.78 9.41 -4.01
C VAL A 125 -9.73 8.68 -5.34
N GLU A 126 -9.12 7.49 -5.40
CA GLU A 126 -9.06 6.66 -6.61
C GLU A 126 -10.45 6.23 -7.10
N MET A 127 -11.42 6.09 -6.19
CA MET A 127 -12.82 5.84 -6.51
C MET A 127 -13.62 7.12 -6.83
N SER A 128 -12.98 8.28 -6.94
CA SER A 128 -13.61 9.60 -7.16
C SER A 128 -14.62 10.01 -6.07
N GLN A 129 -14.56 9.41 -4.88
CA GLN A 129 -15.45 9.71 -3.75
C GLN A 129 -14.83 10.79 -2.86
N LEU A 130 -14.62 11.97 -3.42
CA LEU A 130 -13.82 13.05 -2.82
C LEU A 130 -14.36 13.55 -1.48
N ASP A 131 -15.68 13.68 -1.33
CA ASP A 131 -16.29 14.11 -0.05
C ASP A 131 -16.02 13.13 1.09
N ARG A 132 -16.11 11.83 0.79
CA ARG A 132 -15.80 10.77 1.75
C ARG A 132 -14.31 10.73 2.05
N ALA A 133 -13.47 10.86 1.03
CA ALA A 133 -12.02 10.88 1.20
C ALA A 133 -11.57 12.02 2.13
N GLU A 134 -12.10 13.23 1.91
CA GLU A 134 -11.80 14.40 2.73
C GLU A 134 -12.17 14.18 4.21
N ALA A 135 -13.38 13.65 4.46
CA ALA A 135 -13.83 13.34 5.82
C ALA A 135 -12.87 12.36 6.53
N ILE A 136 -12.42 11.33 5.81
CA ILE A 136 -11.49 10.32 6.33
C ILE A 136 -10.09 10.90 6.57
N PHE A 137 -9.57 11.76 5.69
CA PHE A 137 -8.28 12.41 5.92
C PHE A 137 -8.32 13.37 7.12
N LYS A 138 -9.41 14.14 7.28
CA LYS A 138 -9.64 14.96 8.47
C LYS A 138 -9.73 14.12 9.75
N GLU A 139 -10.36 12.94 9.68
CA GLU A 139 -10.38 11.98 10.78
C GLU A 139 -8.96 11.48 11.13
N SER A 140 -8.15 11.14 10.14
CA SER A 140 -6.74 10.74 10.37
C SER A 140 -5.95 11.83 11.11
N LEU A 141 -6.18 13.10 10.79
CA LEU A 141 -5.46 14.22 11.43
C LEU A 141 -5.85 14.42 12.90
N LYS A 142 -6.99 13.88 13.36
CA LYS A 142 -7.32 13.86 14.81
C LYS A 142 -6.36 12.97 15.60
N HIS A 143 -5.77 11.96 14.95
CA HIS A 143 -4.81 11.02 15.55
C HIS A 143 -3.35 11.43 15.29
N GLU A 144 -3.07 12.07 14.15
CA GLU A 144 -1.75 12.60 13.77
C GLU A 144 -1.90 13.99 13.10
N SER A 145 -2.05 15.06 13.89
CA SER A 145 -2.39 16.41 13.39
C SER A 145 -1.38 17.04 12.43
N GLY A 146 -0.10 16.65 12.51
CA GLY A 146 0.98 17.14 11.65
C GLY A 146 1.33 16.22 10.48
N ASN A 147 0.51 15.22 10.16
CA ASN A 147 0.85 14.26 9.11
C ASN A 147 0.80 14.91 7.72
N LYS A 148 1.98 15.17 7.14
CA LYS A 148 2.13 15.83 5.83
C LYS A 148 1.41 15.10 4.69
N ALA A 149 1.36 13.77 4.72
CA ALA A 149 0.69 13.00 3.67
C ALA A 149 -0.82 13.29 3.65
N ALA A 150 -1.49 13.25 4.82
CA ALA A 150 -2.91 13.59 4.89
C ALA A 150 -3.20 15.05 4.50
N ILE A 151 -2.34 16.00 4.89
CA ILE A 151 -2.47 17.41 4.50
C ILE A 151 -2.34 17.58 2.99
N ASN A 152 -1.37 16.92 2.37
CA ASN A 152 -1.16 16.97 0.92
C ASN A 152 -2.34 16.37 0.16
N GLU A 153 -2.91 15.27 0.64
CA GLU A 153 -4.09 14.65 0.02
C GLU A 153 -5.34 15.55 0.11
N LEU A 154 -5.52 16.28 1.23
CA LEU A 154 -6.59 17.28 1.33
C LEU A 154 -6.41 18.44 0.34
N ALA A 155 -5.18 18.91 0.18
CA ALA A 155 -4.86 19.93 -0.83
C ALA A 155 -5.10 19.40 -2.25
N TYR A 156 -4.75 18.15 -2.52
CA TYR A 156 -5.01 17.50 -3.79
C TYR A 156 -6.51 17.34 -4.08
N ILE A 157 -7.32 16.92 -3.09
CA ILE A 157 -8.78 16.89 -3.22
C ILE A 157 -9.35 18.28 -3.55
N ALA A 158 -8.86 19.33 -2.89
CA ALA A 158 -9.29 20.70 -3.19
C ALA A 158 -8.94 21.11 -4.63
N HIS A 159 -7.74 20.77 -5.11
CA HIS A 159 -7.30 20.98 -6.49
C HIS A 159 -8.19 20.24 -7.51
N LEU A 160 -8.54 18.97 -7.25
CA LEU A 160 -9.45 18.22 -8.11
C LEU A 160 -10.83 18.90 -8.20
N ARG A 161 -11.36 19.40 -7.09
CA ARG A 161 -12.65 20.11 -7.07
C ARG A 161 -12.62 21.46 -7.79
N SER A 162 -11.49 22.14 -7.81
CA SER A 162 -11.33 23.39 -8.58
C SER A 162 -11.10 23.15 -10.08
N GLY A 163 -11.32 21.93 -10.58
CA GLY A 163 -11.14 21.58 -11.99
C GLY A 163 -9.69 21.25 -12.35
N GLY A 164 -8.81 21.10 -11.36
CA GLY A 164 -7.45 20.64 -11.53
C GLY A 164 -7.40 19.21 -12.07
N ARG A 165 -6.45 18.93 -12.97
CA ARG A 165 -6.26 17.57 -13.50
C ARG A 165 -5.72 16.65 -12.40
N SER A 166 -6.23 15.42 -12.40
CA SER A 166 -5.70 14.35 -11.57
C SER A 166 -4.28 14.00 -12.00
N THR A 167 -3.39 13.85 -11.02
CA THR A 167 -2.03 13.31 -11.24
C THR A 167 -2.08 11.79 -11.47
N SER A 168 -3.13 11.09 -11.01
CA SER A 168 -3.31 9.67 -11.32
C SER A 168 -3.74 9.42 -12.77
N ALA A 169 -4.31 10.43 -13.46
CA ALA A 169 -4.52 10.34 -14.91
C ALA A 169 -3.21 10.19 -15.71
N GLU A 170 -2.05 10.57 -15.16
CA GLU A 170 -0.72 10.36 -15.75
C GLU A 170 -0.08 9.00 -15.35
N LEU A 171 -0.64 8.29 -14.37
CA LEU A 171 -0.24 6.92 -13.99
C LEU A 171 -1.26 5.84 -14.43
N ILE A 172 -2.48 6.23 -14.81
CA ILE A 172 -3.54 5.35 -15.33
C ILE A 172 -3.36 5.09 -16.84
N VAL A 173 -2.51 5.83 -17.56
CA VAL A 173 -1.96 5.32 -18.83
C VAL A 173 -0.85 4.30 -18.53
N GLY A 174 -1.26 3.24 -17.86
CA GLY A 174 -0.44 2.19 -17.29
C GLY A 174 -1.24 0.90 -17.14
N ALA A 175 -2.07 0.57 -18.14
CA ALA A 175 -2.50 -0.80 -18.44
C ALA A 175 -2.93 -0.87 -19.92
N PRO A 176 -2.77 -2.05 -20.55
CA PRO A 176 -1.86 -2.34 -21.66
C PRO A 176 -2.48 -2.02 -23.03
N ASN A 177 -1.63 -1.82 -24.04
CA ASN A 177 -2.00 -1.43 -25.41
C ASN A 177 -2.50 0.01 -25.50
N SER A 178 -1.59 0.98 -25.44
CA SER A 178 -1.84 2.18 -26.24
C SER A 178 -1.71 1.74 -27.70
N ALA A 179 -2.85 1.46 -28.33
CA ALA A 179 -2.97 1.50 -29.77
C ALA A 179 -2.60 2.92 -30.20
N GLY A 180 -1.30 3.15 -30.36
CA GLY A 180 -0.70 4.43 -30.62
C GLY A 180 0.60 4.19 -31.36
N LYS A 181 0.80 4.94 -32.44
CA LYS A 181 2.04 4.87 -33.19
C LYS A 181 3.14 5.53 -32.40
N CYS A 182 4.28 4.86 -32.29
CA CYS A 182 5.51 5.41 -31.77
C CYS A 182 5.81 6.70 -32.55
N PRO A 183 5.84 7.90 -31.92
CA PRO A 183 6.13 9.17 -32.61
C PRO A 183 7.55 9.17 -33.18
N SER A 184 8.38 8.41 -32.46
CA SER A 184 9.27 7.35 -32.90
C SER A 184 9.11 6.77 -34.33
N CYS A 185 9.40 5.48 -34.48
CA CYS A 185 9.30 4.74 -35.74
C CYS A 185 7.96 4.72 -36.51
N GLY A 186 6.87 5.32 -36.01
CA GLY A 186 5.54 5.30 -36.63
C GLY A 186 4.82 3.95 -36.53
N LEU A 187 5.43 2.96 -35.88
CA LEU A 187 4.87 1.63 -35.65
C LEU A 187 4.00 1.62 -34.40
N ASP A 188 2.98 0.77 -34.41
CA ASP A 188 2.13 0.59 -33.24
C ASP A 188 2.95 0.10 -32.04
N ILE A 189 2.71 0.68 -30.87
CA ILE A 189 3.36 0.29 -29.62
C ILE A 189 2.63 -0.95 -29.07
N THR A 190 3.02 -2.11 -29.58
CA THR A 190 2.47 -3.41 -29.18
C THR A 190 3.44 -4.13 -28.24
N GLY A 191 3.76 -3.54 -27.08
CA GLY A 191 4.69 -4.13 -26.11
C GLY A 191 5.29 -3.14 -25.12
N GLU A 192 6.47 -3.48 -24.59
CA GLU A 192 7.22 -2.62 -23.66
C GLU A 192 7.50 -1.23 -24.26
N SER A 193 7.29 -0.22 -23.43
CA SER A 193 7.40 1.18 -23.80
C SER A 193 8.01 2.01 -22.67
N HIS A 194 8.63 3.13 -23.03
CA HIS A 194 9.26 4.06 -22.12
C HIS A 194 8.60 5.45 -22.21
N ILE A 195 8.56 6.18 -21.10
CA ILE A 195 8.09 7.57 -21.07
C ILE A 195 9.32 8.48 -21.09
N GLU A 196 9.40 9.35 -22.09
CA GLU A 196 10.41 10.41 -22.17
C GLU A 196 9.79 11.77 -21.86
N GLU A 197 10.44 12.54 -20.99
CA GLU A 197 9.99 13.87 -20.58
C GLU A 197 10.92 14.96 -21.11
N ARG A 198 10.35 15.95 -21.81
CA ARG A 198 11.12 17.11 -22.27
C ARG A 198 10.24 18.35 -22.36
N ASN A 199 10.72 19.47 -21.81
CA ASN A 199 10.01 20.76 -21.81
C ASN A 199 8.56 20.67 -21.26
N GLY A 200 8.35 19.86 -20.22
CA GLY A 200 7.04 19.68 -19.58
C GLY A 200 6.02 18.90 -20.40
N LYS A 201 6.46 18.15 -21.44
CA LYS A 201 5.63 17.20 -22.18
C LYS A 201 6.21 15.79 -22.01
N SER A 202 5.32 14.81 -21.86
CA SER A 202 5.68 13.40 -21.73
C SER A 202 5.17 12.62 -22.94
N VAL A 203 6.03 11.79 -23.54
CA VAL A 203 5.70 10.97 -24.72
C VAL A 203 6.09 9.51 -24.52
N LEU A 204 5.30 8.61 -25.10
CA LEU A 204 5.56 7.17 -25.06
C LEU A 204 6.41 6.74 -26.27
N ILE A 205 7.52 6.04 -26.05
CA ILE A 205 8.44 5.53 -27.09
C ILE A 205 8.57 4.01 -26.94
N CYS A 206 8.61 3.27 -28.06
CA CYS A 206 8.79 1.82 -28.04
C CYS A 206 10.21 1.42 -27.62
N LYS A 207 10.36 0.26 -26.99
CA LYS A 207 11.65 -0.29 -26.52
C LYS A 207 12.75 -0.30 -27.59
N THR A 208 12.42 -0.66 -28.83
CA THR A 208 13.38 -0.69 -29.94
C THR A 208 13.97 0.69 -30.23
N CYS A 209 13.13 1.73 -30.19
CA CYS A 209 13.54 3.11 -30.43
C CYS A 209 14.26 3.73 -29.25
N GLN A 210 14.01 3.25 -28.03
CA GLN A 210 14.80 3.60 -26.85
C GLN A 210 16.24 3.06 -26.94
N MET A 211 16.40 1.82 -27.41
CA MET A 211 17.69 1.13 -27.46
C MET A 211 18.58 1.52 -28.65
N THR A 212 18.03 2.14 -29.69
CA THR A 212 18.79 2.61 -30.84
C THR A 212 19.25 4.05 -30.61
N ASP A 213 20.57 4.25 -30.66
CA ASP A 213 21.26 5.47 -30.22
C ASP A 213 20.52 6.78 -30.58
N PHE A 214 20.21 7.54 -29.53
CA PHE A 214 19.38 8.75 -29.44
C PHE A 214 19.77 9.88 -30.41
N LYS A 215 20.94 9.77 -31.06
CA LYS A 215 21.55 10.83 -31.88
C LYS A 215 21.16 10.80 -33.36
N LEU A 216 20.69 9.68 -33.91
CA LEU A 216 20.60 9.51 -35.37
C LEU A 216 19.22 9.80 -35.98
N LYS A 217 18.16 9.90 -35.18
CA LYS A 217 16.82 10.15 -35.69
C LYS A 217 16.26 11.39 -34.99
N LYS A 218 16.08 12.47 -35.76
CA LYS A 218 15.66 13.80 -35.31
C LYS A 218 14.19 13.85 -34.86
N TRP A 219 13.81 13.00 -33.91
CA TRP A 219 12.43 12.83 -33.44
C TRP A 219 11.83 14.11 -32.85
N TRP A 220 12.66 15.04 -32.39
CA TRP A 220 12.24 16.35 -31.89
C TRP A 220 11.66 17.27 -32.99
N GLU A 221 11.89 17.00 -34.28
CA GLU A 221 11.28 17.78 -35.37
C GLU A 221 9.79 17.47 -35.58
N VAL A 222 9.28 16.39 -34.98
CA VAL A 222 7.84 16.05 -34.97
C VAL A 222 7.02 17.05 -34.13
N TRP A 223 7.69 17.88 -33.32
CA TRP A 223 7.07 18.83 -32.38
C TRP A 223 7.47 20.29 -32.64
N LYS A 224 7.72 20.66 -33.90
CA LYS A 224 7.63 22.06 -34.34
C LYS A 224 6.18 22.49 -34.52
#